data_AF-A0A833ZIR3-F1
#
_entry.id   AF-A0A833ZIR3-F1
#
_cell.length_a   1.000
_cell.length_b   1.000
_cell.length_c   1.000
_cell.angle_alpha   90.00
_cell.angle_beta   90.00
_cell.angle_gamma   90.00
#
_symmetry.space_group_name_H-M   'P 1'
#
loop_
_entity.id
_entity.type
_entity.pdbx_description
1 polymer ?
#
loop_
_entity_poly.entity_id
_entity_poly.type
_entity_poly.pdbx_seq_one_letter_code
_entity_poly.pdbx_strand_id
1 'polypeptide(L)'
;MKGGSKEYWFVLTAESLSWYKDEEEKEKKYMLPLDNLKIRDVEKGFMSNKHVFAIFNTEQRNVYKDLRQIELACDSQEDVDSWKASFLRAGVYPEKDQAENEDGIQENTFSMDPQLERQVETIRNLVDSYVAIINKSIRDLMPKTIMHLMINNTKAFIHHELLAYLYSSADQTSLMEESADQAQRRDDMLRMYHALKEALNIIGDISTSTVSTPVPPPVDDTWLQSTNSHSPTPQRRPLSSVHPPSRPPAVRGSTPGPPLIPVPVGAATSFSAPPIPSRPGPQSVFANNDPFSAPPQIPSRPARIPPGIPPGVPSRRPPAAPSRPTIIRPAEPSLLD
;
A
#
# COMPACT_ATOMS: atom_id res chain seq x y z
N MET A 1 -4.67 -8.74 54.01
CA MET A 1 -3.48 -8.41 53.19
C MET A 1 -3.72 -7.01 52.64
N LYS A 2 -2.97 -6.01 53.13
CA LYS A 2 -3.09 -4.61 52.69
C LYS A 2 -2.75 -4.55 51.19
N GLY A 3 -3.76 -4.32 50.34
CA GLY A 3 -3.56 -4.18 48.91
C GLY A 3 -2.81 -2.89 48.63
N GLY A 4 -1.66 -2.97 47.96
CA GLY A 4 -0.95 -1.78 47.48
C GLY A 4 -1.76 -1.02 46.43
N SER A 5 -1.40 0.24 46.19
CA SER A 5 -1.94 1.04 45.09
C SER A 5 -1.69 0.33 43.76
N LYS A 6 -2.74 0.09 42.99
CA LYS A 6 -2.67 -0.51 41.65
C LYS A 6 -3.21 0.47 40.63
N GLU A 7 -2.53 0.53 39.50
CA GLU A 7 -2.97 1.27 38.33
C GLU A 7 -4.01 0.47 37.56
N TYR A 8 -5.01 1.18 37.03
CA TYR A 8 -6.08 0.63 36.20
C TYR A 8 -6.42 1.61 35.10
N TRP A 9 -6.93 1.10 33.99
CA TRP A 9 -7.45 1.93 32.91
C TRP A 9 -8.92 2.29 33.18
N PHE A 10 -9.22 3.57 33.37
CA PHE A 10 -10.57 4.05 33.70
C PHE A 10 -11.29 4.61 32.47
N VAL A 11 -12.54 4.21 32.30
CA VAL A 11 -13.45 4.74 31.27
C VAL A 11 -14.67 5.31 31.98
N LEU A 12 -14.83 6.63 31.90
CA LEU A 12 -16.01 7.34 32.39
C LEU A 12 -16.99 7.57 31.23
N THR A 13 -18.23 7.16 31.47
CA THR A 13 -19.36 7.41 30.57
C THR A 13 -20.38 8.29 31.29
N ALA A 14 -21.45 8.70 30.61
CA ALA A 14 -22.53 9.45 31.24
C ALA A 14 -23.29 8.65 32.32
N GLU A 15 -23.14 7.33 32.37
CA GLU A 15 -23.94 6.45 33.25
C GLU A 15 -23.09 5.62 34.23
N SER A 16 -21.82 5.37 33.91
CA SER A 16 -20.95 4.50 34.71
C SER A 16 -19.48 4.90 34.67
N LEU A 17 -18.78 4.59 35.75
CA LEU A 17 -17.33 4.54 35.82
C LEU A 17 -16.89 3.07 35.74
N SER A 18 -16.16 2.72 34.70
CA SER A 18 -15.63 1.37 34.48
C SER A 18 -14.12 1.38 34.60
N TRP A 19 -13.53 0.29 35.12
CA TRP A 19 -12.08 0.13 35.06
C TRP A 19 -11.64 -1.25 34.60
N TYR A 20 -10.54 -1.24 33.86
CA TYR A 20 -9.96 -2.38 33.16
C TYR A 20 -8.54 -2.60 33.66
N LYS A 21 -8.01 -3.80 33.40
CA LYS A 21 -6.64 -4.14 33.74
C LYS A 21 -5.62 -3.24 33.02
N ASP A 22 -5.88 -2.89 31.76
CA ASP A 22 -5.00 -2.19 30.84
C ASP A 22 -5.83 -1.45 29.75
N GLU A 23 -5.14 -0.66 28.92
CA GLU A 23 -5.71 0.13 27.82
C GLU A 23 -6.33 -0.71 26.68
N GLU A 24 -6.06 -2.01 26.64
CA GLU A 24 -6.67 -2.89 25.63
C GLU A 24 -8.18 -3.10 25.86
N GLU A 25 -8.68 -2.71 27.05
CA GLU A 25 -10.09 -2.81 27.46
C GLU A 25 -10.67 -4.23 27.38
N LYS A 26 -9.82 -5.27 27.39
CA LYS A 26 -10.25 -6.68 27.29
C LYS A 26 -10.73 -7.26 28.61
N GLU A 27 -10.08 -6.91 29.72
CA GLU A 27 -10.39 -7.46 31.04
C GLU A 27 -11.01 -6.39 31.95
N LYS A 28 -12.34 -6.27 31.87
CA LYS A 28 -13.11 -5.36 32.73
C LYS A 28 -13.13 -5.88 34.17
N LYS A 29 -12.60 -5.09 35.11
CA LYS A 29 -12.53 -5.45 36.53
C LYS A 29 -13.82 -5.13 37.26
N TYR A 30 -14.42 -3.99 36.99
CA TYR A 30 -15.68 -3.58 37.60
C TYR A 30 -16.39 -2.52 36.74
N MET A 31 -17.69 -2.36 37.02
CA MET A 31 -18.52 -1.29 36.48
C MET A 31 -19.31 -0.69 37.63
N LEU A 32 -19.03 0.57 37.94
CA LEU A 32 -19.69 1.32 39.00
C LEU A 32 -20.74 2.26 38.38
N PRO A 33 -22.04 2.05 38.63
CA PRO A 33 -23.08 3.02 38.27
C PRO A 33 -22.84 4.35 38.98
N LEU A 34 -23.12 5.47 38.31
CA LEU A 34 -22.88 6.81 38.88
C LEU A 34 -23.98 7.27 39.86
N ASP A 35 -25.05 6.49 40.01
CA ASP A 35 -26.18 6.82 40.89
C ASP A 35 -25.76 7.00 42.35
N ASN A 36 -26.21 8.10 42.95
CA ASN A 36 -26.00 8.42 44.36
C ASN A 36 -24.51 8.47 44.75
N LEU A 37 -23.64 8.81 43.79
CA LEU A 37 -22.23 9.07 44.06
C LEU A 37 -21.96 10.55 44.29
N LYS A 38 -21.00 10.83 45.15
CA LYS A 38 -20.39 12.15 45.33
C LYS A 38 -18.88 12.04 45.36
N ILE A 39 -18.23 13.16 45.06
CA ILE A 39 -16.78 13.29 45.12
C ILE A 39 -16.38 14.10 46.35
N ARG A 40 -15.34 13.69 47.06
CA ARG A 40 -14.70 14.46 48.13
C ARG A 40 -13.21 14.54 47.90
N ASP A 41 -12.60 15.64 48.31
CA ASP A 41 -11.15 15.74 48.41
C ASP A 41 -10.60 14.89 49.56
N VAL A 42 -9.51 14.18 49.29
CA VAL A 42 -8.82 13.39 50.30
C VAL A 42 -7.62 14.19 50.77
N GLU A 43 -7.49 14.35 52.09
CA GLU A 43 -6.36 15.07 52.68
C GLU A 43 -5.03 14.47 52.21
N LYS A 44 -4.09 15.33 51.80
CA LYS A 44 -2.75 14.90 51.42
C LYS A 44 -2.08 14.25 52.63
N GLY A 45 -1.91 12.93 52.58
CA GLY A 45 -1.15 12.20 53.60
C GLY A 45 0.27 12.77 53.72
N PHE A 46 0.80 12.82 54.94
CA PHE A 46 2.05 13.52 55.33
C PHE A 46 3.33 13.17 54.53
N MET A 47 3.28 12.23 53.59
CA MET A 47 4.39 11.80 52.73
C MET A 47 3.98 11.48 51.27
N SER A 48 2.76 11.81 50.84
CA SER A 48 2.28 11.52 49.48
C SER A 48 2.30 12.78 48.60
N ASN A 49 3.00 12.71 47.47
CA ASN A 49 2.99 13.74 46.44
C ASN A 49 1.85 13.57 45.42
N LYS A 50 1.03 12.52 45.54
CA LYS A 50 -0.06 12.26 44.60
C LYS A 50 -1.27 13.12 44.92
N HIS A 51 -1.94 13.60 43.87
CA HIS A 51 -3.20 14.34 43.99
C HIS A 51 -4.35 13.32 44.02
N VAL A 52 -5.12 13.29 45.11
CA VAL A 52 -6.11 12.23 45.35
C VAL A 52 -7.49 12.82 45.61
N PHE A 53 -8.50 12.24 44.99
CA PHE A 53 -9.90 12.47 45.33
C PHE A 53 -10.61 11.13 45.55
N ALA A 54 -11.69 11.14 46.32
CA ALA A 54 -12.47 9.95 46.63
C ALA A 54 -13.87 10.04 46.03
N ILE A 55 -14.37 8.89 45.57
CA ILE A 55 -15.75 8.70 45.17
C ILE A 55 -16.43 7.83 46.22
N PHE A 56 -17.55 8.30 46.77
CA PHE A 56 -18.31 7.61 47.80
C PHE A 56 -19.80 7.61 47.48
N ASN A 57 -20.54 6.65 48.06
CA ASN A 57 -21.98 6.59 47.91
C ASN A 57 -22.68 7.38 49.05
N THR A 58 -23.64 8.24 48.71
CA THR A 58 -24.36 9.08 49.69
C THR A 58 -25.25 8.28 50.63
N GLU A 59 -25.68 7.08 50.23
CA GLU A 59 -26.48 6.17 51.05
C GLU A 59 -25.60 5.26 51.94
N GLN A 60 -24.31 5.58 52.09
CA GLN A 60 -23.33 4.83 52.89
C GLN A 60 -23.18 3.35 52.48
N ARG A 61 -23.54 3.01 51.23
CA ARG A 61 -23.26 1.69 50.64
C ARG A 61 -21.79 1.57 50.26
N ASN A 62 -21.31 0.33 50.25
CA ASN A 62 -19.99 0.03 49.68
C ASN A 62 -20.00 0.34 48.18
N VAL A 63 -19.01 1.09 47.74
CA VAL A 63 -18.82 1.49 46.33
C VAL A 63 -18.13 0.36 45.56
N TYR A 64 -17.18 -0.33 46.18
CA TYR A 64 -16.51 -1.47 45.58
C TYR A 64 -16.10 -2.48 46.63
N LYS A 65 -16.58 -3.72 46.49
CA LYS A 65 -16.37 -4.81 47.46
C LYS A 65 -16.77 -4.38 48.88
N ASP A 66 -15.82 -4.38 49.80
CA ASP A 66 -15.93 -3.97 51.20
C ASP A 66 -15.53 -2.50 51.42
N LEU A 67 -15.17 -1.76 50.37
CA LEU A 67 -14.76 -0.36 50.44
C LEU A 67 -15.96 0.59 50.30
N ARG A 68 -16.10 1.49 51.27
CA ARG A 68 -17.13 2.56 51.29
C ARG A 68 -16.82 3.73 50.36
N GLN A 69 -15.57 3.87 49.94
CA GLN A 69 -15.11 4.86 48.98
C GLN A 69 -14.00 4.27 48.11
N ILE A 70 -13.81 4.81 46.91
CA ILE A 70 -12.67 4.53 46.05
C ILE A 70 -11.84 5.80 45.95
N GLU A 71 -10.55 5.69 46.24
CA GLU A 71 -9.59 6.79 46.10
C GLU A 71 -8.90 6.67 44.75
N LEU A 72 -8.95 7.75 43.96
CA LEU A 72 -8.32 7.87 42.67
C LEU A 72 -7.19 8.90 42.79
N ALA A 73 -6.00 8.47 42.40
CA ALA A 73 -4.80 9.29 42.44
C ALA A 73 -4.38 9.66 41.02
N CYS A 74 -4.12 10.94 40.79
CA CYS A 74 -3.60 11.48 39.54
C CYS A 74 -2.19 12.06 39.75
N ASP A 75 -1.47 12.22 38.65
CA ASP A 75 -0.09 12.70 38.65
C ASP A 75 -0.01 14.23 38.80
N SER A 76 -1.05 14.96 38.39
CA SER A 76 -1.14 16.41 38.51
C SER A 76 -2.48 16.89 39.11
N GLN A 77 -2.49 18.13 39.61
CA GLN A 77 -3.72 18.80 40.03
C GLN A 77 -4.66 19.04 38.84
N GLU A 78 -4.12 19.37 37.68
CA GLU A 78 -4.88 19.60 36.44
C GLU A 78 -5.65 18.34 36.01
N ASP A 79 -5.04 17.16 36.16
CA ASP A 79 -5.71 15.88 35.91
C ASP A 79 -6.87 15.68 36.87
N VAL A 80 -6.69 15.94 38.17
CA VAL A 80 -7.77 15.86 39.17
C VAL A 80 -8.92 16.77 38.80
N ASP A 81 -8.63 18.02 38.41
CA ASP A 81 -9.64 19.00 38.06
C ASP A 81 -10.38 18.61 36.76
N SER A 82 -9.65 18.07 35.78
CA SER A 82 -10.20 17.54 34.52
C SER A 82 -11.11 16.33 34.76
N TRP A 83 -10.72 15.42 35.66
CA TRP A 83 -11.54 14.29 36.07
C TRP A 83 -12.78 14.74 36.84
N LYS A 84 -12.65 15.67 37.80
CA LYS A 84 -13.79 16.25 38.52
C LYS A 84 -14.77 16.93 37.59
N ALA A 85 -14.30 17.69 36.59
CA ALA A 85 -15.14 18.32 35.58
C ALA A 85 -15.88 17.26 34.74
N SER A 86 -15.21 16.16 34.38
CA SER A 86 -15.82 15.04 33.66
C SER A 86 -16.89 14.33 34.48
N PHE A 87 -16.65 14.11 35.78
CA PHE A 87 -17.64 13.56 36.71
C PHE A 87 -18.83 14.50 36.93
N LEU A 88 -18.59 15.81 37.07
CA LEU A 88 -19.64 16.83 37.17
C LEU A 88 -20.54 16.81 35.94
N ARG A 89 -19.94 16.70 34.75
CA ARG A 89 -20.67 16.54 33.49
C ARG A 89 -21.49 15.26 33.43
N ALA A 90 -21.02 14.19 34.09
CA ALA A 90 -21.73 12.92 34.23
C ALA A 90 -22.74 12.91 35.40
N GLY A 91 -22.95 14.05 36.09
CA GLY A 91 -23.93 14.19 37.17
C GLY A 91 -23.45 13.81 38.56
N VAL A 92 -22.16 13.54 38.75
CA VAL A 92 -21.55 13.26 40.06
C VAL A 92 -20.98 14.56 40.63
N TYR A 93 -21.65 15.10 41.65
CA TYR A 93 -21.28 16.40 42.23
C TYR A 93 -20.22 16.26 43.33
N PRO A 94 -19.33 17.26 43.48
CA PRO A 94 -18.51 17.36 44.67
C PRO A 94 -19.40 17.52 45.90
N GLU A 95 -18.97 16.97 47.02
CA GLU A 95 -19.59 17.20 48.30
C GLU A 95 -19.46 18.69 48.64
N LYS A 96 -20.59 19.32 48.92
CA LYS A 96 -20.58 20.68 49.44
C LYS A 96 -19.99 20.59 50.84
N ASP A 97 -18.81 21.17 51.03
CA ASP A 97 -18.31 21.42 52.37
C ASP A 97 -19.40 22.18 53.13
N GLN A 98 -19.83 21.66 54.27
CA GLN A 98 -20.58 22.44 55.26
C GLN A 98 -19.61 23.46 55.85
N ALA A 99 -19.27 24.47 55.08
CA ALA A 99 -18.59 25.67 55.52
C ALA A 99 -19.30 26.84 54.85
N GLU A 100 -19.97 27.64 55.66
CA GLU A 100 -20.47 28.96 55.32
C GLU A 100 -19.35 29.76 54.65
N ASN A 101 -19.42 29.92 53.33
CA ASN A 101 -18.76 31.01 52.61
C ASN A 101 -19.58 31.31 51.37
N GLU A 102 -20.51 32.23 51.60
CA GLU A 102 -21.22 33.02 50.62
C GLU A 102 -20.20 33.96 49.96
N ASP A 103 -19.56 33.53 48.89
CA ASP A 103 -18.87 34.45 47.99
C ASP A 103 -19.01 33.97 46.53
N GLY A 104 -19.66 34.84 45.75
CA GLY A 104 -20.13 34.58 44.40
C GLY A 104 -19.02 34.16 43.43
N ILE A 105 -19.05 32.89 43.03
CA ILE A 105 -18.28 32.42 41.89
C ILE A 105 -19.05 32.84 40.63
N GLN A 106 -18.59 33.97 40.07
CA GLN A 106 -18.83 34.50 38.73
C GLN A 106 -19.55 33.53 37.78
N GLU A 107 -20.88 33.63 37.73
CA GLU A 107 -21.75 32.89 36.81
C GLU A 107 -21.71 33.44 35.37
N ASN A 108 -20.68 34.22 35.01
CA ASN A 108 -20.80 35.25 33.99
C ASN A 108 -19.85 35.13 32.79
N THR A 109 -19.49 33.93 32.32
CA THR A 109 -18.76 33.82 31.02
C THR A 109 -19.07 32.58 30.16
N PHE A 110 -19.89 31.63 30.61
CA PHE A 110 -20.18 30.41 29.82
C PHE A 110 -21.64 30.25 29.39
N SER A 111 -22.35 31.34 29.13
CA SER A 111 -23.62 31.28 28.39
C SER A 111 -23.35 31.03 26.89
N MET A 112 -22.72 29.92 26.54
CA MET A 112 -22.91 29.37 25.21
C MET A 112 -24.33 28.80 25.18
N ASP A 113 -25.16 29.30 24.26
CA ASP A 113 -26.50 28.77 24.06
C ASP A 113 -26.38 27.27 23.75
N PRO A 114 -26.89 26.36 24.62
CA PRO A 114 -26.79 24.92 24.41
C PRO A 114 -27.39 24.47 23.07
N GLN A 115 -28.32 25.26 22.53
CA GLN A 115 -28.89 25.04 21.21
C GLN A 115 -27.89 25.37 20.10
N LEU A 116 -27.14 26.47 20.21
CA LEU A 116 -26.09 26.84 19.26
C LEU A 116 -24.97 25.80 19.23
N GLU A 117 -24.52 25.30 20.40
CA GLU A 117 -23.49 24.25 20.46
C GLU A 117 -23.95 22.98 19.74
N ARG A 118 -25.18 22.53 19.98
CA ARG A 118 -25.76 21.36 19.30
C ARG A 118 -25.91 21.59 17.79
N GLN A 119 -26.30 22.80 17.37
CA GLN A 119 -26.41 23.14 15.96
C GLN A 119 -25.04 23.16 15.28
N VAL A 120 -24.03 23.78 15.90
CA VAL A 120 -22.66 23.82 15.36
C VAL A 120 -22.11 22.40 15.21
N GLU A 121 -22.31 21.53 16.20
CA GLU A 121 -21.87 20.14 16.13
C GLU A 121 -22.62 19.36 15.04
N THR A 122 -23.92 19.61 14.87
CA THR A 122 -24.69 19.02 13.75
C THR A 122 -24.13 19.47 12.40
N ILE A 123 -23.82 20.76 12.25
CA ILE A 123 -23.25 21.32 11.02
C ILE A 123 -21.87 20.72 10.74
N ARG A 124 -20.99 20.63 11.74
CA ARG A 124 -19.66 20.00 11.59
C ARG A 124 -19.77 18.58 11.06
N ASN A 125 -20.62 17.75 11.68
CA ASN A 125 -20.83 16.37 11.27
C ASN A 125 -21.35 16.25 9.82
N LEU A 126 -22.23 17.17 9.39
CA LEU A 126 -22.71 17.21 8.00
C LEU A 126 -21.60 17.63 7.01
N VAL A 127 -20.82 18.65 7.37
CA VAL A 127 -19.69 19.12 6.54
C VAL A 127 -18.63 18.04 6.40
N ASP A 128 -18.25 17.37 7.49
CA ASP A 128 -17.27 16.28 7.46
C ASP A 128 -17.75 15.12 6.57
N SER A 129 -19.03 14.77 6.66
CA SER A 129 -19.63 13.76 5.79
C SER A 129 -19.57 14.17 4.31
N TYR A 130 -19.94 15.40 3.99
CA TYR A 130 -19.92 15.92 2.63
C TYR A 130 -18.49 15.97 2.04
N VAL A 131 -17.53 16.49 2.80
CA VAL A 131 -16.11 16.56 2.40
C VAL A 131 -15.53 15.16 2.22
N ALA A 132 -15.90 14.20 3.09
CA ALA A 132 -15.48 12.81 2.92
C ALA A 132 -15.99 12.19 1.60
N ILE A 133 -17.23 12.47 1.22
CA ILE A 133 -17.82 12.02 -0.06
C ILE A 133 -17.08 12.68 -1.23
N ILE A 134 -16.84 13.99 -1.20
CA ILE A 134 -16.07 14.70 -2.23
C ILE A 134 -14.68 14.10 -2.36
N ASN A 135 -13.95 13.93 -1.26
CA ASN A 135 -12.59 13.38 -1.28
C ASN A 135 -12.57 11.94 -1.82
N LYS A 136 -13.63 11.16 -1.60
CA LYS A 136 -13.78 9.85 -2.24
C LYS A 136 -13.99 9.98 -3.75
N SER A 137 -14.83 10.93 -4.19
CA SER A 137 -15.08 11.20 -5.60
C SER A 137 -13.84 11.69 -6.34
N ILE A 138 -13.10 12.66 -5.77
CA ILE A 138 -11.85 13.18 -6.35
C ILE A 138 -10.81 12.07 -6.49
N ARG A 139 -10.60 11.27 -5.44
CA ARG A 139 -9.64 10.15 -5.47
C ARG A 139 -9.99 9.10 -6.53
N ASP A 140 -11.26 8.93 -6.86
CA ASP A 140 -11.71 7.99 -7.89
C ASP A 140 -11.65 8.58 -9.31
N LEU A 141 -12.12 9.82 -9.48
CA LEU A 141 -12.26 10.44 -10.79
C LEU A 141 -10.94 10.99 -11.33
N MET A 142 -10.03 11.44 -10.46
CA MET A 142 -8.79 12.07 -10.93
C MET A 142 -7.88 11.11 -11.70
N PRO A 143 -7.57 9.90 -11.19
CA PRO A 143 -6.78 8.94 -11.96
C PRO A 143 -7.46 8.53 -13.27
N LYS A 144 -8.78 8.37 -13.28
CA LYS A 144 -9.56 8.03 -14.49
C LYS A 144 -9.48 9.15 -15.54
N THR A 145 -9.54 10.39 -15.11
CA THR A 145 -9.45 11.57 -15.99
C THR A 145 -8.07 11.66 -16.61
N ILE A 146 -6.99 11.52 -15.82
CA ILE A 146 -5.61 11.51 -16.32
C ILE A 146 -5.40 10.35 -17.29
N MET A 147 -5.88 9.15 -16.94
CA MET A 147 -5.77 7.98 -17.80
C MET A 147 -6.46 8.19 -19.14
N HIS A 148 -7.69 8.70 -19.15
CA HIS A 148 -8.45 8.89 -20.38
C HIS A 148 -7.89 10.03 -21.24
N LEU A 149 -7.65 11.19 -20.64
CA LEU A 149 -7.30 12.40 -21.40
C LEU A 149 -5.82 12.48 -21.76
N MET A 150 -4.92 12.02 -20.89
CA MET A 150 -3.48 12.11 -21.13
C MET A 150 -2.92 10.80 -21.62
N ILE A 151 -3.05 9.72 -20.84
CA ILE A 151 -2.33 8.46 -21.13
C ILE A 151 -2.89 7.81 -22.40
N ASN A 152 -4.20 7.58 -22.45
CA ASN A 152 -4.83 6.92 -23.59
C ASN A 152 -4.76 7.77 -24.86
N ASN A 153 -4.86 9.10 -24.72
CA ASN A 153 -4.71 10.02 -25.84
C ASN A 153 -3.28 9.99 -26.41
N THR A 154 -2.25 10.16 -25.57
CA THR A 154 -0.85 10.07 -26.00
C THR A 154 -0.53 8.70 -26.59
N LYS A 155 -1.06 7.63 -26.00
CA LYS A 155 -0.95 6.28 -26.57
C LYS A 155 -1.56 6.20 -27.97
N ALA A 156 -2.77 6.73 -28.16
CA ALA A 156 -3.42 6.75 -29.47
C ALA A 156 -2.62 7.58 -30.49
N PHE A 157 -2.12 8.74 -30.09
CA PHE A 157 -1.23 9.58 -30.91
C PHE A 157 0.00 8.80 -31.37
N ILE A 158 0.71 8.13 -30.45
CA ILE A 158 1.90 7.33 -30.77
C ILE A 158 1.57 6.22 -31.78
N HIS A 159 0.44 5.52 -31.60
CA HIS A 159 0.07 4.39 -32.45
C HIS A 159 -0.49 4.77 -33.82
N HIS A 160 -1.20 5.90 -33.93
CA HIS A 160 -1.99 6.22 -35.12
C HIS A 160 -1.53 7.45 -35.87
N GLU A 161 -0.93 8.44 -35.19
CA GLU A 161 -0.64 9.75 -35.78
C GLU A 161 0.85 10.02 -35.90
N LEU A 162 1.66 9.59 -34.93
CA LEU A 162 3.09 9.91 -34.84
C LEU A 162 3.83 9.58 -36.15
N LEU A 163 3.57 8.44 -36.76
CA LEU A 163 4.23 8.04 -37.99
C LEU A 163 3.91 8.99 -39.16
N ALA A 164 2.65 9.42 -39.29
CA ALA A 164 2.26 10.39 -40.30
C ALA A 164 2.93 11.75 -40.06
N TYR A 165 3.04 12.18 -38.80
CA TYR A 165 3.78 13.38 -38.44
C TYR A 165 5.26 13.29 -38.82
N LEU A 166 5.93 12.16 -38.54
CA LEU A 166 7.33 11.96 -38.91
C LEU A 166 7.53 11.97 -40.42
N TYR A 167 6.65 11.34 -41.21
CA TYR A 167 6.74 11.38 -42.67
C TYR A 167 6.36 12.73 -43.28
N SER A 168 5.56 13.54 -42.58
CA SER A 168 5.26 14.92 -43.01
C SER A 168 6.43 15.87 -42.78
N SER A 169 7.44 15.47 -41.98
CA SER A 169 8.65 16.26 -41.79
C SER A 169 9.47 16.27 -43.08
N ALA A 170 9.89 17.47 -43.51
CA ALA A 170 10.37 17.70 -44.86
C ALA A 170 11.72 17.03 -45.19
N ASP A 171 12.48 16.59 -44.19
CA ASP A 171 13.80 15.98 -44.39
C ASP A 171 13.92 14.61 -43.71
N GLN A 172 13.36 13.60 -44.38
CA GLN A 172 13.46 12.20 -43.95
C GLN A 172 14.91 11.69 -43.98
N THR A 173 15.75 12.21 -44.88
CA THR A 173 17.14 11.75 -45.05
C THR A 173 17.98 12.13 -43.84
N SER A 174 17.86 13.37 -43.36
CA SER A 174 18.51 13.77 -42.11
C SER A 174 17.92 13.05 -40.89
N LEU A 175 16.60 12.84 -40.85
CA LEU A 175 15.96 12.13 -39.73
C LEU A 175 16.43 10.67 -39.60
N MET A 176 16.77 10.02 -40.72
CA MET A 176 17.25 8.64 -40.77
C MET A 176 18.78 8.53 -40.93
N GLU A 177 19.51 9.62 -40.68
CA GLU A 177 20.97 9.65 -40.79
C GLU A 177 21.62 8.62 -39.85
N GLU A 178 22.60 7.89 -40.38
CA GLU A 178 23.38 6.95 -39.59
C GLU A 178 24.35 7.71 -38.67
N SER A 179 24.30 7.45 -37.36
CA SER A 179 25.29 8.00 -36.43
C SER A 179 26.71 7.54 -36.80
N ALA A 180 27.71 8.41 -36.68
CA ALA A 180 29.10 8.10 -37.03
C ALA A 180 29.64 6.81 -36.36
N ASP A 181 29.27 6.55 -35.10
CA ASP A 181 29.67 5.34 -34.39
C ASP A 181 29.09 4.06 -35.00
N GLN A 182 27.85 4.13 -35.50
CA GLN A 182 27.19 3.01 -36.18
C GLN A 182 27.81 2.77 -37.56
N ALA A 183 28.09 3.84 -38.29
CA ALA A 183 28.77 3.77 -39.59
C ALA A 183 30.16 3.13 -39.44
N GLN A 184 30.94 3.57 -38.45
CA GLN A 184 32.25 2.99 -38.15
C GLN A 184 32.14 1.51 -37.77
N ARG A 185 31.19 1.13 -36.90
CA ARG A 185 30.97 -0.28 -36.55
C ARG A 185 30.58 -1.14 -37.74
N ARG A 186 29.76 -0.60 -38.65
CA ARG A 186 29.39 -1.27 -39.91
C ARG A 186 30.61 -1.46 -40.80
N ASP A 187 31.45 -0.43 -40.95
CA ASP A 187 32.66 -0.49 -41.77
C ASP A 187 33.71 -1.46 -41.20
N ASP A 188 33.90 -1.49 -39.88
CA ASP A 188 34.80 -2.45 -39.23
C ASP A 188 34.31 -3.89 -39.36
N MET A 189 32.99 -4.11 -39.25
CA MET A 189 32.38 -5.43 -39.48
C MET A 189 32.53 -5.89 -40.93
N LEU A 190 32.38 -4.98 -41.91
CA LEU A 190 32.63 -5.27 -43.31
C LEU A 190 34.10 -5.60 -43.57
N ARG A 191 35.03 -4.83 -42.97
CA ARG A 191 36.47 -5.10 -43.08
C ARG A 191 36.81 -6.49 -42.52
N MET A 192 36.29 -6.81 -41.34
CA MET A 192 36.46 -8.13 -40.72
C MET A 192 35.87 -9.25 -41.59
N TYR A 193 34.66 -9.05 -42.13
CA TYR A 193 34.02 -10.01 -43.02
C TYR A 193 34.88 -10.32 -44.25
N HIS A 194 35.41 -9.30 -44.92
CA HIS A 194 36.28 -9.48 -46.09
C HIS A 194 37.57 -10.19 -45.71
N ALA A 195 38.22 -9.80 -44.61
CA ALA A 195 39.44 -10.46 -44.13
C ALA A 195 39.22 -11.95 -43.83
N LEU A 196 38.10 -12.30 -43.19
CA LEU A 196 37.77 -13.69 -42.89
C LEU A 196 37.47 -14.50 -44.17
N LYS A 197 36.77 -13.91 -45.13
CA LYS A 197 36.47 -14.55 -46.42
C LYS A 197 37.74 -14.82 -47.22
N GLU A 198 38.66 -13.86 -47.24
CA GLU A 198 39.96 -14.01 -47.89
C GLU A 198 40.80 -15.09 -47.20
N ALA A 199 40.85 -15.10 -45.87
CA ALA A 199 41.55 -16.13 -45.10
C ALA A 199 41.00 -17.54 -45.41
N LEU A 200 39.68 -17.70 -45.51
CA LEU A 200 39.07 -18.97 -45.91
C LEU A 200 39.43 -19.36 -47.35
N ASN A 201 39.48 -18.41 -48.27
CA ASN A 201 39.89 -18.68 -49.65
C ASN A 201 41.33 -19.18 -49.71
N ILE A 202 42.25 -18.53 -48.99
CA ILE A 202 43.66 -18.94 -48.89
C ILE A 202 43.77 -20.37 -48.32
N ILE A 203 43.01 -20.70 -47.27
CA ILE A 203 42.99 -22.07 -46.70
C ILE A 203 42.51 -23.08 -47.76
N GLY A 204 41.46 -22.74 -48.51
CA GLY A 204 40.95 -23.58 -49.61
C GLY A 204 41.99 -23.80 -50.70
N ASP A 205 42.69 -22.74 -51.11
CA ASP A 205 43.75 -22.79 -52.12
C ASP A 205 44.92 -23.67 -51.66
N ILE A 206 45.36 -23.54 -50.40
CA ILE A 206 46.42 -24.40 -49.83
C ILE A 206 45.99 -25.87 -49.80
N SER A 207 44.76 -26.15 -49.36
CA SER A 207 44.23 -27.51 -49.25
C SER A 207 44.12 -28.22 -50.60
N THR A 208 43.98 -27.48 -51.70
CA THR A 208 43.81 -28.04 -53.05
C THR A 208 45.11 -27.98 -53.89
N SER A 209 46.02 -27.06 -53.59
CA SER A 209 47.24 -26.83 -54.39
C SER A 209 48.50 -27.48 -53.83
N THR A 210 48.48 -27.94 -52.57
CA THR A 210 49.65 -28.59 -51.96
C THR A 210 49.50 -30.12 -51.96
N VAL A 211 50.51 -30.83 -52.48
CA VAL A 211 50.57 -32.29 -52.46
C VAL A 211 51.22 -32.73 -51.15
N SER A 212 50.47 -33.47 -50.33
CA SER A 212 51.03 -34.17 -49.16
C SER A 212 51.95 -35.28 -49.65
N THR A 213 53.26 -35.11 -49.52
CA THR A 213 54.23 -36.22 -49.67
C THR A 213 53.94 -37.26 -48.59
N PRO A 214 53.65 -38.53 -48.94
CA PRO A 214 53.51 -39.59 -47.95
C PRO A 214 54.79 -39.69 -47.12
N VAL A 215 54.66 -39.87 -45.81
CA VAL A 215 55.81 -40.11 -44.93
C VAL A 215 56.58 -41.32 -45.47
N PRO A 216 57.91 -41.22 -45.67
CA PRO A 216 58.70 -42.35 -46.16
C PRO A 216 58.54 -43.55 -45.22
N PRO A 217 58.60 -44.78 -45.74
CA PRO A 217 58.46 -45.98 -44.90
C PRO A 217 59.47 -45.93 -43.74
N PRO A 218 59.11 -46.39 -42.53
CA PRO A 218 60.03 -46.46 -41.41
C PRO A 218 61.28 -47.24 -41.84
N VAL A 219 62.45 -46.65 -41.60
CA VAL A 219 63.73 -47.34 -41.79
C VAL A 219 63.88 -48.36 -40.67
N ASP A 220 64.13 -49.63 -41.02
CA ASP A 220 64.42 -50.68 -40.05
C ASP A 220 65.81 -50.45 -39.42
N ASP A 221 65.86 -49.87 -38.22
CA ASP A 221 67.07 -49.67 -37.41
C ASP A 221 67.62 -50.98 -36.78
N THR A 222 67.28 -52.15 -37.34
CA THR A 222 67.65 -53.48 -36.83
C THR A 222 69.17 -53.70 -36.78
N TRP A 223 69.95 -52.93 -37.55
CA TRP A 223 71.42 -52.95 -37.52
C TRP A 223 72.02 -52.38 -36.22
N LEU A 224 71.32 -51.48 -35.51
CA LEU A 224 71.85 -50.83 -34.30
C LEU A 224 71.66 -51.67 -33.02
N GLN A 225 70.98 -52.81 -33.11
CA GLN A 225 70.58 -53.63 -31.96
C GLN A 225 71.38 -54.94 -31.90
N SER A 226 72.71 -54.88 -31.93
CA SER A 226 73.56 -56.05 -31.61
C SER A 226 74.94 -55.62 -31.11
N THR A 227 75.01 -55.22 -29.84
CA THR A 227 75.98 -55.68 -28.82
C THR A 227 75.83 -54.82 -27.56
N ASN A 228 74.86 -55.15 -26.71
CA ASN A 228 75.02 -55.17 -25.25
C ASN A 228 73.69 -55.57 -24.60
N SER A 229 73.52 -56.87 -24.49
CA SER A 229 73.24 -57.59 -23.24
C SER A 229 72.59 -56.82 -22.08
N HIS A 230 71.43 -57.36 -21.69
CA HIS A 230 70.87 -57.45 -20.33
C HIS A 230 69.93 -56.32 -19.86
N SER A 231 68.63 -56.59 -20.01
CA SER A 231 67.57 -56.13 -19.11
C SER A 231 67.88 -56.54 -17.65
N PRO A 232 67.50 -55.73 -16.64
CA PRO A 232 66.19 -55.96 -16.02
C PRO A 232 65.43 -54.68 -15.56
N THR A 233 64.10 -54.73 -15.76
CA THR A 233 62.97 -54.12 -15.00
C THR A 233 63.13 -52.76 -14.30
N PRO A 234 62.32 -51.73 -14.63
CA PRO A 234 62.15 -50.56 -13.79
C PRO A 234 60.95 -50.68 -12.84
N GLN A 235 61.26 -50.50 -11.57
CA GLN A 235 60.35 -50.39 -10.44
C GLN A 235 59.75 -48.97 -10.33
N ARG A 236 58.43 -48.93 -10.16
CA ARG A 236 57.54 -47.83 -9.70
C ARG A 236 58.20 -46.69 -8.87
N ARG A 237 57.90 -45.42 -9.21
CA ARG A 237 57.47 -44.31 -8.29
C ARG A 237 57.06 -43.02 -9.07
N PRO A 238 56.31 -42.08 -8.46
CA PRO A 238 55.24 -41.32 -9.11
C PRO A 238 55.64 -39.92 -9.61
N LEU A 239 54.93 -39.42 -10.63
CA LEU A 239 54.99 -38.01 -11.03
C LEU A 239 54.03 -37.17 -10.18
N SER A 240 54.55 -36.07 -9.63
CA SER A 240 53.77 -34.97 -9.09
C SER A 240 53.77 -33.79 -10.09
N SER A 241 52.56 -33.31 -10.39
CA SER A 241 52.13 -31.93 -10.69
C SER A 241 52.92 -31.09 -11.71
N VAL A 242 52.27 -30.70 -12.82
CA VAL A 242 51.78 -29.32 -13.06
C VAL A 242 50.69 -29.36 -14.16
N HIS A 243 49.47 -28.95 -13.82
CA HIS A 243 48.41 -28.60 -14.79
C HIS A 243 48.37 -27.06 -14.98
N PRO A 244 48.11 -26.54 -16.20
CA PRO A 244 47.75 -25.14 -16.39
C PRO A 244 46.27 -24.86 -15.97
N PRO A 245 45.90 -23.59 -15.70
CA PRO A 245 44.85 -23.25 -14.75
C PRO A 245 43.42 -23.36 -15.28
N SER A 246 42.55 -23.86 -14.40
CA SER A 246 41.09 -23.97 -14.55
C SER A 246 40.39 -22.61 -14.50
N ARG A 247 39.45 -22.40 -15.44
CA ARG A 247 38.47 -21.31 -15.45
C ARG A 247 37.33 -21.61 -14.45
N PRO A 248 36.79 -20.63 -13.69
CA PRO A 248 35.76 -20.87 -12.69
C PRO A 248 34.39 -21.24 -13.31
N PRO A 249 33.53 -21.99 -12.59
CA PRO A 249 32.26 -22.45 -13.10
C PRO A 249 31.23 -21.31 -13.08
N ALA A 250 30.60 -21.06 -14.22
CA ALA A 250 29.42 -20.21 -14.29
C ALA A 250 28.20 -20.99 -13.78
N VAL A 251 27.64 -20.48 -12.68
CA VAL A 251 26.32 -20.81 -12.15
C VAL A 251 25.28 -20.65 -13.27
N ARG A 252 24.74 -21.76 -13.77
CA ARG A 252 23.57 -21.78 -14.65
C ARG A 252 22.34 -21.97 -13.76
N GLY A 253 21.72 -20.86 -13.38
CA GLY A 253 20.40 -20.86 -12.77
C GLY A 253 19.34 -21.27 -13.79
N SER A 254 18.41 -22.11 -13.33
CA SER A 254 17.24 -22.59 -14.06
C SER A 254 16.33 -21.42 -14.46
N THR A 255 16.00 -21.30 -15.74
CA THR A 255 14.86 -20.50 -16.21
C THR A 255 13.80 -21.45 -16.77
N PRO A 256 12.50 -21.26 -16.45
CA PRO A 256 11.44 -22.16 -16.88
C PRO A 256 11.10 -21.98 -18.37
N GLY A 257 11.04 -23.08 -19.11
CA GLY A 257 10.53 -23.10 -20.49
C GLY A 257 8.99 -23.05 -20.55
N PRO A 258 8.41 -22.66 -21.69
CA PRO A 258 6.96 -22.60 -21.89
C PRO A 258 6.37 -24.00 -22.14
N PRO A 259 5.06 -24.24 -21.87
CA PRO A 259 4.49 -25.57 -21.95
C PRO A 259 4.19 -26.00 -23.40
N LEU A 260 4.34 -27.30 -23.65
CA LEU A 260 3.96 -28.00 -24.88
C LEU A 260 2.46 -28.29 -24.89
N ILE A 261 1.77 -27.96 -25.98
CA ILE A 261 0.41 -28.42 -26.28
C ILE A 261 0.49 -29.34 -27.52
N PRO A 262 -0.14 -30.54 -27.53
CA PRO A 262 -0.14 -31.41 -28.70
C PRO A 262 -1.17 -30.96 -29.74
N VAL A 263 -0.79 -31.00 -31.03
CA VAL A 263 -1.70 -30.84 -32.18
C VAL A 263 -1.81 -32.19 -32.90
N PRO A 264 -3.00 -32.64 -33.32
CA PRO A 264 -3.12 -33.79 -34.19
C PRO A 264 -3.00 -33.39 -35.68
N VAL A 265 -2.45 -34.33 -36.45
CA VAL A 265 -2.10 -34.26 -37.86
C VAL A 265 -3.32 -34.20 -38.78
N GLY A 266 -3.26 -33.38 -39.84
CA GLY A 266 -4.21 -33.42 -40.96
C GLY A 266 -3.83 -32.51 -42.14
N ALA A 267 -3.19 -33.12 -43.14
CA ALA A 267 -3.21 -32.85 -44.59
C ALA A 267 -3.04 -31.42 -45.19
N ALA A 268 -1.93 -31.28 -45.93
CA ALA A 268 -1.79 -30.80 -47.31
C ALA A 268 -2.26 -29.38 -47.74
N THR A 269 -1.27 -28.64 -48.26
CA THR A 269 -1.30 -27.67 -49.38
C THR A 269 -2.13 -26.39 -49.23
N SER A 270 -1.47 -25.23 -49.14
CA SER A 270 -1.72 -24.06 -50.02
C SER A 270 -0.84 -22.85 -49.65
N PHE A 271 -0.11 -22.36 -50.65
CA PHE A 271 0.33 -20.98 -50.73
C PHE A 271 -0.88 -20.10 -51.08
N SER A 272 -1.26 -19.12 -50.26
CA SER A 272 -1.77 -17.81 -50.70
C SER A 272 -1.91 -16.85 -49.51
N ALA A 273 -1.57 -15.58 -49.72
CA ALA A 273 -1.72 -14.50 -48.76
C ALA A 273 -3.20 -14.05 -48.66
N PRO A 274 -3.67 -13.55 -47.50
CA PRO A 274 -5.03 -13.03 -47.38
C PRO A 274 -5.15 -11.59 -47.95
N PRO A 275 -6.29 -11.20 -48.53
CA PRO A 275 -6.50 -9.85 -49.05
C PRO A 275 -6.97 -8.86 -47.97
N ILE A 276 -6.66 -7.59 -48.22
CA ILE A 276 -7.00 -6.39 -47.44
C ILE A 276 -8.51 -6.07 -47.58
N PRO A 277 -9.24 -5.68 -46.51
CA PRO A 277 -10.59 -5.15 -46.65
C PRO A 277 -10.59 -3.67 -47.06
N SER A 278 -11.25 -3.38 -48.19
CA SER A 278 -11.51 -2.02 -48.69
C SER A 278 -12.69 -1.36 -47.98
N ARG A 279 -12.53 -0.07 -47.69
CA ARG A 279 -13.50 0.88 -47.14
C ARG A 279 -14.53 1.32 -48.21
N PRO A 280 -15.83 1.43 -47.87
CA PRO A 280 -16.76 2.25 -48.64
C PRO A 280 -17.11 3.56 -47.92
N GLY A 281 -17.10 4.66 -48.66
CA GLY A 281 -17.89 5.88 -48.45
C GLY A 281 -17.91 6.66 -49.78
N PRO A 282 -18.70 7.74 -49.95
CA PRO A 282 -19.85 8.25 -49.19
C PRO A 282 -21.12 8.44 -50.07
N GLN A 283 -22.29 8.70 -49.47
CA GLN A 283 -23.36 9.46 -50.13
C GLN A 283 -24.00 10.45 -49.15
N SER A 284 -24.01 11.71 -49.56
CA SER A 284 -24.62 12.85 -48.87
C SER A 284 -26.13 12.89 -49.07
N VAL A 285 -26.88 13.26 -48.04
CA VAL A 285 -28.22 13.84 -48.17
C VAL A 285 -28.37 15.01 -47.20
N PHE A 286 -28.41 16.19 -47.81
CA PHE A 286 -29.07 17.44 -47.43
C PHE A 286 -28.66 18.22 -46.17
N ALA A 287 -28.39 19.49 -46.46
CA ALA A 287 -28.23 20.62 -45.56
C ALA A 287 -29.53 20.98 -44.83
N ASN A 288 -29.41 21.48 -43.60
CA ASN A 288 -29.94 22.81 -43.29
C ASN A 288 -29.30 23.39 -42.00
N ASN A 289 -28.89 24.66 -42.10
CA ASN A 289 -28.54 25.53 -40.97
C ASN A 289 -29.83 25.99 -40.28
N ASP A 290 -29.90 25.94 -38.95
CA ASP A 290 -30.35 27.10 -38.15
C ASP A 290 -29.99 26.93 -36.65
N PRO A 291 -29.59 28.01 -35.94
CA PRO A 291 -29.16 27.96 -34.55
C PRO A 291 -30.28 28.44 -33.64
N PHE A 292 -30.95 27.54 -32.92
CA PHE A 292 -31.68 27.78 -31.65
C PHE A 292 -32.65 26.61 -31.46
N SER A 293 -32.32 25.65 -30.60
CA SER A 293 -33.30 24.70 -30.07
C SER A 293 -32.91 24.17 -28.70
N ALA A 294 -33.95 24.02 -27.89
CA ALA A 294 -34.06 23.87 -26.44
C ALA A 294 -33.30 22.70 -25.79
N PRO A 295 -33.07 22.72 -24.46
CA PRO A 295 -32.39 21.64 -23.75
C PRO A 295 -33.24 20.36 -23.72
N PRO A 296 -32.64 19.16 -23.68
CA PRO A 296 -33.37 17.90 -23.73
C PRO A 296 -34.17 17.64 -22.44
N GLN A 297 -35.40 17.17 -22.61
CA GLN A 297 -36.36 16.80 -21.56
C GLN A 297 -35.96 15.49 -20.85
N ILE A 298 -36.13 15.46 -19.51
CA ILE A 298 -35.88 14.30 -18.65
C ILE A 298 -37.10 13.37 -18.70
N PRO A 299 -36.94 12.04 -18.88
CA PRO A 299 -38.07 11.11 -18.85
C PRO A 299 -38.69 10.97 -17.45
N SER A 300 -40.02 11.10 -17.39
CA SER A 300 -40.86 10.97 -16.19
C SER A 300 -40.80 9.56 -15.58
N ARG A 301 -40.63 9.49 -14.25
CA ARG A 301 -40.60 8.23 -13.48
C ARG A 301 -42.04 7.78 -13.14
N PRO A 302 -42.38 6.48 -13.22
CA PRO A 302 -43.72 5.99 -12.84
C PRO A 302 -43.98 6.10 -11.33
N ALA A 303 -45.22 6.41 -10.96
CA ALA A 303 -45.70 6.47 -9.58
C ALA A 303 -45.68 5.08 -8.92
N ARG A 304 -45.01 4.95 -7.77
CA ARG A 304 -44.99 3.72 -6.97
C ARG A 304 -46.09 3.80 -5.90
N ILE A 305 -47.12 2.97 -6.07
CA ILE A 305 -48.18 2.73 -5.08
C ILE A 305 -47.57 2.06 -3.83
N PRO A 306 -47.91 2.47 -2.60
CA PRO A 306 -47.47 1.79 -1.39
C PRO A 306 -48.25 0.48 -1.16
N PRO A 307 -47.62 -0.64 -0.78
CA PRO A 307 -48.36 -1.82 -0.31
C PRO A 307 -49.00 -1.53 1.07
N GLY A 308 -50.26 -1.93 1.23
CA GLY A 308 -51.05 -1.78 2.45
C GLY A 308 -50.49 -2.54 3.65
N ILE A 309 -50.74 -1.97 4.83
CA ILE A 309 -50.36 -2.49 6.14
C ILE A 309 -51.45 -3.45 6.64
N PRO A 310 -51.15 -4.71 7.01
CA PRO A 310 -52.05 -5.53 7.82
C PRO A 310 -51.95 -5.13 9.32
N PRO A 311 -53.05 -5.17 10.10
CA PRO A 311 -53.04 -4.70 11.47
C PRO A 311 -52.49 -5.77 12.44
N GLY A 312 -51.55 -5.35 13.30
CA GLY A 312 -51.33 -5.96 14.62
C GLY A 312 -50.02 -6.69 14.85
N VAL A 313 -48.95 -5.96 15.21
CA VAL A 313 -47.85 -6.45 16.10
C VAL A 313 -47.21 -5.22 16.82
N PRO A 314 -46.88 -5.26 18.13
CA PRO A 314 -46.31 -4.13 18.86
C PRO A 314 -44.86 -3.80 18.46
N SER A 315 -44.57 -2.50 18.44
CA SER A 315 -43.31 -1.86 18.02
C SER A 315 -42.11 -2.21 18.92
N ARG A 316 -41.07 -2.84 18.35
CA ARG A 316 -39.71 -2.86 18.93
C ARG A 316 -38.86 -1.81 18.21
N ARG A 317 -38.50 -0.74 18.94
CA ARG A 317 -37.51 0.27 18.54
C ARG A 317 -36.13 -0.39 18.38
N PRO A 318 -35.36 -0.13 17.30
CA PRO A 318 -33.98 -0.59 17.20
C PRO A 318 -33.06 0.27 18.09
N PRO A 319 -32.03 -0.30 18.74
CA PRO A 319 -31.09 0.47 19.55
C PRO A 319 -30.17 1.33 18.66
N ALA A 320 -29.86 2.53 19.16
CA ALA A 320 -28.91 3.46 18.56
C ALA A 320 -27.49 2.86 18.54
N ALA A 321 -26.75 3.13 17.47
CA ALA A 321 -25.36 2.73 17.32
C ALA A 321 -24.46 3.48 18.34
N PRO A 322 -23.42 2.83 18.89
CA PRO A 322 -22.52 3.48 19.85
C PRO A 322 -21.64 4.51 19.15
N SER A 323 -21.67 5.74 19.67
CA SER A 323 -20.74 6.82 19.37
C SER A 323 -19.31 6.42 19.72
N ARG A 324 -18.39 6.61 18.77
CA ARG A 324 -16.95 6.36 18.88
C ARG A 324 -16.32 7.30 19.91
N PRO A 325 -15.44 6.84 20.83
CA PRO A 325 -14.72 7.75 21.71
C PRO A 325 -13.67 8.55 20.93
N THR A 326 -13.63 9.86 21.17
CA THR A 326 -12.55 10.75 20.72
C THR A 326 -11.30 10.44 21.54
N ILE A 327 -10.30 9.80 20.92
CA ILE A 327 -8.94 9.71 21.45
C ILE A 327 -8.33 11.12 21.43
N ILE A 328 -8.06 11.68 22.60
CA ILE A 328 -7.14 12.81 22.75
C ILE A 328 -5.74 12.20 22.79
N ARG A 329 -4.92 12.48 21.76
CA ARG A 329 -3.51 12.11 21.75
C ARG A 329 -2.72 13.11 22.59
N PRO A 330 -1.77 12.69 23.45
CA PRO A 330 -0.80 13.60 24.03
C PRO A 330 0.12 14.14 22.92
N ALA A 331 0.44 15.44 22.98
CA ALA A 331 1.35 16.10 22.05
C ALA A 331 2.77 15.54 22.20
N GLU A 332 3.41 15.18 21.08
CA GLU A 332 4.84 14.85 21.04
C GLU A 332 5.68 16.10 21.33
N PRO A 333 6.77 16.01 22.12
CA PRO A 333 7.72 17.10 22.27
C PRO A 333 8.54 17.29 21.00
N SER A 334 8.54 18.51 20.48
CA SER A 334 9.33 18.94 19.34
C SER A 334 10.82 18.88 19.68
N LEU A 335 11.56 17.98 19.02
CA LEU A 335 13.02 17.93 19.04
C LEU A 335 13.55 18.81 17.90
N LEU A 336 13.84 20.06 18.23
CA LEU A 336 14.75 20.93 17.48
C LEU A 336 15.61 21.68 18.50
N ASP A 337 16.80 21.14 18.74
CA ASP A 337 18.04 21.91 18.86
C ASP A 337 19.13 21.14 18.11
#